data_AF-A0A497JLY0-F1
#
_entry.id   AF-A0A497JLY0-F1
#
_cell.length_a   1.000
_cell.length_b   1.000
_cell.length_c   1.000
_cell.angle_alpha   90.00
_cell.angle_beta   90.00
_cell.angle_gamma   90.00
#
_symmetry.space_group_name_H-M   'P 1'
#
loop_
_entity.id
_entity.type
_entity.pdbx_description
1 polymer ?
#
loop_
_entity_poly.entity_id
_entity_poly.type
_entity_poly.pdbx_seq_one_letter_code
_entity_poly.pdbx_strand_id
1 'polypeptide(L)'
;MKDSLDKILEEVRGREVPTSERYGQVLGLAERIRRRVEEEALNRGVFVEASVEGSVAKDTWLGSEVDIDIFMLIPEEVEKEKIFSVYMDVARESVREYGWIERYAEHPYVEAVVDGGIKINIVPCYKVKPPNWKTATDRTPYHTQYIKTHLKEEQKNEVRILKRFMKGIKVYGADIKTGGFSGYLTELLIIRYGNFIETLKSVSKWRIGETIDIENHYGGEIGEIKKLFTEPLILIDPADKNRNVAAAVRLEKLNIFRVASKLFLKKPSLKFFYPPKIKPPNPENMEKLLDERPSNLLFLKLGRVEAVPDVLWGQIYKTSKAIKNLLEKNDFKVLRVSAWSDEKENSVLVFELENLKLENIKKHYGPPVSSSEEENFVGKYLGSQRTVSGPYVEDGRWVVLIKRKYLDAKRLLEEKLGRGKFGRDFGVAGRVSEALRRGFNIFVDGEIIPFYRENVSFASFLAEFLRGKPSWLE
;
A
#
# COMPACT_ATOMS: atom_id res chain seq x y z
N MET A 1 35.69 1.40 -5.09
CA MET A 1 34.27 1.03 -4.80
C MET A 1 33.92 1.24 -3.33
N LYS A 2 34.72 0.74 -2.38
CA LYS A 2 34.49 0.93 -0.93
C LYS A 2 34.43 2.41 -0.54
N ASP A 3 35.43 3.20 -0.95
CA ASP A 3 35.46 4.67 -0.69
C ASP A 3 34.29 5.44 -1.32
N SER A 4 33.67 4.91 -2.38
CA SER A 4 32.50 5.52 -3.00
C SER A 4 31.22 5.14 -2.26
N LEU A 5 31.14 3.94 -1.69
CA LEU A 5 30.00 3.50 -0.89
C LEU A 5 29.98 4.24 0.44
N ASP A 6 31.12 4.33 1.12
CA ASP A 6 31.23 4.99 2.42
C ASP A 6 30.84 6.46 2.33
N LYS A 7 31.29 7.18 1.28
CA LYS A 7 30.86 8.56 1.00
C LYS A 7 29.36 8.69 0.79
N ILE A 8 28.72 7.75 0.06
CA ILE A 8 27.27 7.77 -0.14
C ILE A 8 26.54 7.57 1.19
N LEU A 9 27.00 6.62 2.02
CA LEU A 9 26.37 6.33 3.30
C LEU A 9 26.57 7.48 4.31
N GLU A 10 27.74 8.13 4.32
CA GLU A 10 27.98 9.34 5.11
C GLU A 10 27.07 10.49 4.68
N GLU A 11 26.90 10.71 3.38
CA GLU A 11 26.00 11.74 2.86
C GLU A 11 24.54 11.46 3.25
N VAL A 12 24.09 10.19 3.14
CA VAL A 12 22.75 9.81 3.59
C VAL A 12 22.62 10.00 5.10
N ARG A 13 23.61 9.60 5.89
CA ARG A 13 23.61 9.78 7.34
C ARG A 13 23.53 11.25 7.73
N GLY A 14 24.32 12.12 7.09
CA GLY A 14 24.31 13.56 7.36
C GLY A 14 22.97 14.24 7.03
N ARG A 15 22.17 13.66 6.12
CA ARG A 15 20.83 14.16 5.77
C ARG A 15 19.72 13.61 6.65
N GLU A 16 19.83 12.36 7.10
CA GLU A 16 18.74 11.66 7.78
C GLU A 16 18.85 11.66 9.30
N VAL A 17 20.05 11.87 9.86
CA VAL A 17 20.23 12.07 11.30
C VAL A 17 19.70 13.46 11.68
N PRO A 18 18.73 13.55 12.61
CA PRO A 18 18.21 14.84 13.06
C PRO A 18 19.30 15.72 13.68
N THR A 19 19.21 17.04 13.46
CA THR A 19 20.07 18.01 14.15
C THR A 19 19.72 18.09 15.64
N SER A 20 20.66 18.52 16.47
CA SER A 20 20.43 18.66 17.92
C SER A 20 19.25 19.59 18.26
N GLU A 21 19.08 20.67 17.49
CA GLU A 21 17.93 21.58 17.63
C GLU A 21 16.61 20.86 17.34
N ARG A 22 16.53 20.14 16.21
CA ARG A 22 15.35 19.38 15.82
C ARG A 22 15.06 18.27 16.83
N TYR A 23 16.09 17.66 17.39
CA TYR A 23 15.97 16.66 18.45
C TYR A 23 15.33 17.24 19.71
N GLY A 24 15.82 18.39 20.19
CA GLY A 24 15.26 19.10 21.34
C GLY A 24 13.81 19.54 21.11
N GLN A 25 13.48 20.02 19.91
CA GLN A 25 12.11 20.39 19.54
C GLN A 25 11.15 19.20 19.63
N VAL A 26 11.53 18.06 19.02
CA VAL A 26 10.68 16.87 18.95
C VAL A 26 10.49 16.23 20.32
N LEU A 27 11.56 16.03 21.09
CA LEU A 27 11.45 15.44 22.42
C LEU A 27 10.71 16.35 23.41
N GLY A 28 10.97 17.66 23.36
CA GLY A 28 10.25 18.63 24.20
C GLY A 28 8.75 18.66 23.89
N LEU A 29 8.39 18.56 22.61
CA LEU A 29 6.99 18.45 22.20
C LEU A 29 6.37 17.11 22.64
N ALA A 30 7.06 15.99 22.45
CA ALA A 30 6.57 14.68 22.85
C ALA A 30 6.26 14.62 24.35
N GLU A 31 7.17 15.10 25.19
CA GLU A 31 6.98 15.15 26.65
C GLU A 31 5.84 16.09 27.05
N ARG A 32 5.71 17.24 26.40
CA ARG A 32 4.61 18.18 26.65
C ARG A 32 3.25 17.55 26.33
N ILE A 33 3.11 16.88 25.19
CA ILE A 33 1.85 16.20 24.84
C ILE A 33 1.58 15.02 25.76
N ARG A 34 2.61 14.22 26.09
CA ARG A 34 2.49 13.10 27.04
C ARG A 34 1.89 13.57 28.37
N ARG A 35 2.42 14.66 28.95
CA ARG A 35 1.89 15.24 30.21
C ARG A 35 0.46 15.74 30.05
N ARG A 36 0.17 16.45 28.96
CA ARG A 36 -1.18 16.98 28.71
C ARG A 36 -2.22 15.87 28.60
N VAL A 37 -1.87 14.73 28.01
CA VAL A 37 -2.73 13.54 27.95
C VAL A 37 -3.07 13.03 29.35
N GLU A 38 -2.09 12.96 30.24
CA GLU A 38 -2.30 12.54 31.64
C GLU A 38 -3.13 13.55 32.44
N GLU A 39 -2.87 14.85 32.24
CA GLU A 39 -3.64 15.94 32.85
C GLU A 39 -5.11 15.92 32.40
N GLU A 40 -5.36 15.73 31.10
CA GLU A 40 -6.71 15.69 30.55
C GLU A 40 -7.48 14.43 30.97
N ALA A 41 -6.79 13.30 31.09
CA ALA A 41 -7.36 12.09 31.67
C ALA A 41 -7.80 12.33 33.13
N LEU A 42 -6.94 12.96 33.93
CA LEU A 42 -7.22 13.29 35.32
C LEU A 42 -8.42 14.24 35.45
N ASN A 43 -8.49 15.29 34.62
CA ASN A 43 -9.60 16.25 34.59
C ASN A 43 -10.96 15.59 34.32
N ARG A 44 -10.95 14.44 33.61
CA ARG A 44 -12.14 13.66 33.27
C ARG A 44 -12.41 12.49 34.22
N GLY A 45 -11.61 12.37 35.29
CA GLY A 45 -11.77 11.31 36.28
C GLY A 45 -11.43 9.91 35.75
N VAL A 46 -10.60 9.82 34.72
CA VAL A 46 -10.12 8.53 34.18
C VAL A 46 -8.61 8.38 34.35
N PHE A 47 -8.15 7.15 34.47
CA PHE A 47 -6.73 6.84 34.56
C PHE A 47 -6.16 6.50 33.18
N VAL A 48 -5.04 7.13 32.84
CA VAL A 48 -4.18 6.85 31.69
C VAL A 48 -2.74 6.94 32.16
N GLU A 49 -1.92 5.95 31.80
CA GLU A 49 -0.47 6.11 31.79
C GLU A 49 -0.04 6.41 30.35
N ALA A 50 0.51 7.60 30.10
CA ALA A 50 0.88 7.99 28.75
C ALA A 50 2.35 7.66 28.46
N SER A 51 2.61 6.94 27.38
CA SER A 51 3.96 6.57 26.95
C SER A 51 4.27 7.09 25.54
N VAL A 52 5.50 7.57 25.33
CA VAL A 52 6.00 7.87 23.99
C VAL A 52 6.48 6.57 23.37
N GLU A 53 5.94 6.25 22.19
CA GLU A 53 6.19 5.04 21.44
C GLU A 53 6.77 5.35 20.06
N GLY A 54 6.84 4.33 19.20
CA GLY A 54 7.18 4.53 17.80
C GLY A 54 8.64 4.94 17.58
N SER A 55 8.93 5.48 16.40
CA SER A 55 10.31 5.73 15.98
C SER A 55 11.02 6.85 16.76
N VAL A 56 10.25 7.76 17.37
CA VAL A 56 10.79 8.79 18.28
C VAL A 56 11.28 8.14 19.57
N ALA A 57 10.47 7.29 20.20
CA ALA A 57 10.87 6.60 21.43
C ALA A 57 12.09 5.69 21.24
N LYS A 58 12.22 5.09 20.05
CA LYS A 58 13.32 4.18 19.68
C LYS A 58 14.55 4.91 19.14
N ASP A 59 14.46 6.22 18.91
CA ASP A 59 15.51 7.03 18.30
C ASP A 59 15.97 6.48 16.92
N THR A 60 14.99 6.16 16.07
CA THR A 60 15.19 5.63 14.70
C THR A 60 14.41 6.42 13.64
N TRP A 61 13.86 7.58 14.02
CA TRP A 61 13.11 8.46 13.13
C TRP A 61 14.04 9.19 12.13
N LEU A 62 13.47 9.57 10.98
CA LEU A 62 14.18 10.29 9.93
C LEU A 62 14.02 11.80 10.14
N GLY A 63 15.08 12.58 9.93
CA GLY A 63 15.00 14.04 10.10
C GLY A 63 13.95 14.73 9.22
N SER A 64 13.59 14.12 8.09
CA SER A 64 12.64 14.68 7.11
C SER A 64 11.16 14.45 7.43
N GLU A 65 10.82 13.44 8.25
CA GLU A 65 9.44 13.09 8.59
C GLU A 65 9.39 12.62 10.04
N VAL A 66 8.61 13.31 10.87
CA VAL A 66 8.53 13.05 12.31
C VAL A 66 7.09 12.72 12.69
N ASP A 67 6.92 11.52 13.21
CA ASP A 67 5.68 11.05 13.82
C ASP A 67 5.95 10.81 15.32
N ILE A 68 5.32 11.60 16.18
CA ILE A 68 5.32 11.41 17.63
C ILE A 68 4.10 10.56 17.98
N ASP A 69 4.35 9.32 18.39
CA ASP A 69 3.31 8.40 18.78
C ASP A 69 3.18 8.40 20.31
N ILE A 70 2.04 8.85 20.83
CA ILE A 70 1.71 8.84 22.26
C ILE A 70 0.64 7.78 22.50
N PHE A 71 0.98 6.76 23.29
CA PHE A 71 0.04 5.69 23.63
C PHE A 71 -0.56 5.95 25.00
N MET A 72 -1.88 5.88 25.08
CA MET A 72 -2.63 5.93 26.34
C MET A 72 -2.80 4.49 26.83
N LEU A 73 -2.06 4.10 27.85
CA LEU A 73 -2.17 2.77 28.47
C LEU A 73 -3.36 2.77 29.44
N ILE A 74 -4.46 2.20 28.98
CA ILE A 74 -5.76 2.18 29.66
C ILE A 74 -5.89 0.90 30.50
N PRO A 75 -6.43 0.94 31.74
CA PRO A 75 -6.68 -0.26 32.53
C PRO A 75 -7.48 -1.31 31.79
N GLU A 76 -7.14 -2.59 31.99
CA GLU A 76 -7.71 -3.71 31.23
C GLU A 76 -9.22 -3.87 31.44
N GLU A 77 -9.74 -3.43 32.59
CA GLU A 77 -11.14 -3.55 33.02
C GLU A 77 -12.06 -2.53 32.33
N VAL A 78 -11.50 -1.56 31.62
CA VAL A 78 -12.27 -0.52 30.92
C VAL A 78 -13.04 -1.14 29.75
N GLU A 79 -14.33 -0.83 29.65
CA GLU A 79 -15.17 -1.24 28.54
C GLU A 79 -14.76 -0.56 27.23
N LYS A 80 -14.90 -1.29 26.12
CA LYS A 80 -14.46 -0.81 24.81
C LYS A 80 -15.19 0.48 24.39
N GLU A 81 -16.45 0.62 24.76
CA GLU A 81 -17.30 1.79 24.52
C GLU A 81 -16.74 3.06 25.18
N LYS A 82 -16.09 2.92 26.35
CA LYS A 82 -15.42 4.04 27.03
C LYS A 82 -14.17 4.47 26.28
N ILE A 83 -13.46 3.54 25.64
CA ILE A 83 -12.33 3.88 24.77
C ILE A 83 -12.79 4.79 23.63
N PHE A 84 -13.87 4.41 22.94
CA PHE A 84 -14.42 5.20 21.82
C PHE A 84 -15.04 6.54 22.21
N SER A 85 -15.33 6.75 23.49
CA SER A 85 -15.92 7.98 24.00
C SER A 85 -14.92 8.76 24.84
N VAL A 86 -14.83 8.49 26.13
CA VAL A 86 -14.06 9.29 27.10
C VAL A 86 -12.58 9.37 26.75
N TYR A 87 -11.94 8.25 26.36
CA TYR A 87 -10.50 8.27 26.04
C TYR A 87 -10.22 8.91 24.69
N MET A 88 -11.10 8.79 23.71
CA MET A 88 -10.99 9.57 22.47
C MET A 88 -11.20 11.07 22.72
N ASP A 89 -12.08 11.46 23.64
CA ASP A 89 -12.20 12.87 24.06
C ASP A 89 -10.90 13.37 24.70
N VAL A 90 -10.26 12.58 25.57
CA VAL A 90 -8.93 12.89 26.16
C VAL A 90 -7.91 13.14 25.05
N ALA A 91 -7.84 12.23 24.07
CA ALA A 91 -6.94 12.38 22.93
C ALA A 91 -7.22 13.64 22.11
N ARG A 92 -8.50 13.96 21.85
CA ARG A 92 -8.91 15.15 21.09
C ARG A 92 -8.54 16.44 21.80
N GLU A 93 -8.83 16.54 23.10
CA GLU A 93 -8.56 17.75 23.86
C GLU A 93 -7.05 17.99 24.04
N SER A 94 -6.27 16.92 24.17
CA SER A 94 -4.81 16.97 24.30
C SER A 94 -4.10 17.68 23.12
N VAL A 95 -4.69 17.67 21.93
CA VAL A 95 -4.15 18.33 20.73
C VAL A 95 -5.08 19.38 20.13
N ARG A 96 -6.10 19.82 20.88
CA ARG A 96 -7.13 20.73 20.38
C ARG A 96 -6.56 22.02 19.78
N GLU A 97 -5.52 22.57 20.39
CA GLU A 97 -4.88 23.82 19.92
C GLU A 97 -4.26 23.71 18.52
N TYR A 98 -3.98 22.50 18.05
CA TYR A 98 -3.40 22.23 16.74
C TYR A 98 -4.45 21.82 15.69
N GLY A 99 -5.70 21.63 16.12
CA GLY A 99 -6.69 20.89 15.35
C GLY A 99 -6.36 19.40 15.27
N TRP A 100 -7.37 18.58 14.96
CA TRP A 100 -7.19 17.14 14.89
C TRP A 100 -8.10 16.49 13.85
N ILE A 101 -7.69 15.29 13.43
CA ILE A 101 -8.46 14.41 12.57
C ILE A 101 -8.52 13.04 13.26
N GLU A 102 -9.73 12.53 13.45
CA GLU A 102 -9.90 11.13 13.86
C GLU A 102 -9.60 10.20 12.70
N ARG A 103 -8.74 9.22 12.96
CA ARG A 103 -8.36 8.17 12.03
C ARG A 103 -8.87 6.85 12.57
N TYR A 104 -9.20 5.94 11.65
CA TYR A 104 -9.74 4.63 11.99
C TYR A 104 -9.03 3.58 11.15
N ALA A 105 -8.11 2.84 11.77
CA ALA A 105 -7.55 1.63 11.16
C ALA A 105 -8.29 0.41 11.74
N GLU A 106 -7.64 -0.38 12.59
CA GLU A 106 -8.30 -1.39 13.44
C GLU A 106 -8.82 -0.80 14.76
N HIS A 107 -8.17 0.27 15.24
CA HIS A 107 -8.53 1.04 16.44
C HIS A 107 -8.53 2.53 16.11
N PRO A 108 -9.42 3.32 16.73
CA PRO A 108 -9.49 4.75 16.52
C PRO A 108 -8.27 5.43 17.14
N TYR A 109 -7.79 6.48 16.49
CA TYR A 109 -6.74 7.34 17.06
C TYR A 109 -6.91 8.77 16.57
N VAL A 110 -6.30 9.70 17.30
CA VAL A 110 -6.32 11.13 16.96
C VAL A 110 -4.99 11.50 16.34
N GLU A 111 -5.03 12.10 15.14
CA GLU A 111 -3.86 12.66 14.47
C GLU A 111 -3.96 14.18 14.47
N ALA A 112 -2.88 14.86 14.86
CA ALA A 112 -2.70 16.30 14.73
C ALA A 112 -1.39 16.61 14.00
N VAL A 113 -1.33 17.76 13.32
CA VAL A 113 -0.12 18.22 12.64
C VAL A 113 0.24 19.58 13.20
N VAL A 114 1.46 19.71 13.70
CA VAL A 114 1.98 20.96 14.26
C VAL A 114 3.01 21.61 13.33
N ASP A 115 3.43 22.82 13.70
CA ASP A 115 4.42 23.59 12.95
C ASP A 115 5.71 22.80 12.66
N GLY A 116 6.24 22.98 11.45
CA GLY A 116 7.38 22.21 10.97
C GLY A 116 7.04 20.77 10.59
N GLY A 117 5.76 20.46 10.37
CA GLY A 117 5.27 19.21 9.78
C GLY A 117 5.41 17.98 10.67
N ILE A 118 5.51 18.18 11.99
CA ILE A 118 5.54 17.07 12.95
C ILE A 118 4.10 16.57 13.13
N LYS A 119 3.90 15.27 12.96
CA LYS A 119 2.62 14.63 13.26
C LYS A 119 2.62 14.10 14.68
N ILE A 120 1.47 14.20 15.34
CA ILE A 120 1.24 13.70 16.68
C ILE A 120 0.07 12.73 16.59
N ASN A 121 0.32 11.47 16.92
CA ASN A 121 -0.70 10.43 16.99
C ASN A 121 -0.95 10.09 18.46
N ILE A 122 -2.19 10.25 18.93
CA ILE A 122 -2.59 9.81 20.27
C ILE A 122 -3.45 8.56 20.11
N VAL A 123 -2.94 7.45 20.64
CA VAL A 123 -3.48 6.10 20.39
C VAL A 123 -3.92 5.47 21.71
N PRO A 124 -5.24 5.23 21.92
CA PRO A 124 -5.68 4.40 23.02
C PRO A 124 -5.28 2.93 22.83
N CYS A 125 -4.84 2.30 23.91
CA CYS A 125 -4.61 0.86 23.97
C CYS A 125 -4.79 0.34 25.40
N TYR A 126 -4.95 -0.98 25.56
CA TYR A 126 -5.03 -1.57 26.89
C TYR A 126 -3.65 -1.86 27.45
N LYS A 127 -3.50 -1.63 28.75
CA LYS A 127 -2.35 -2.03 29.54
C LYS A 127 -2.46 -3.52 29.91
N VAL A 128 -2.13 -4.38 28.94
CA VAL A 128 -2.16 -5.85 29.10
C VAL A 128 -0.76 -6.45 29.11
N LYS A 129 -0.65 -7.69 29.56
CA LYS A 129 0.58 -8.49 29.50
C LYS A 129 0.50 -9.53 28.38
N PRO A 130 1.62 -9.84 27.68
CA PRO A 130 1.67 -10.95 26.74
C PRO A 130 1.22 -12.26 27.42
N PRO A 131 0.47 -13.13 26.72
CA PRO A 131 -0.02 -13.01 25.34
C PRO A 131 -1.45 -12.42 25.26
N ASN A 132 -1.95 -11.77 26.31
CA ASN A 132 -3.36 -11.39 26.49
C ASN A 132 -3.73 -10.10 25.74
N TRP A 133 -3.34 -10.00 24.46
CA TRP A 133 -3.63 -8.85 23.61
C TRP A 133 -5.14 -8.75 23.33
N LYS A 134 -5.75 -7.60 23.62
CA LYS A 134 -7.14 -7.31 23.24
C LYS A 134 -7.21 -6.64 21.87
N THR A 135 -6.18 -5.89 21.52
CA THR A 135 -6.07 -5.10 20.30
C THR A 135 -4.72 -5.31 19.61
N ALA A 136 -4.58 -4.79 18.39
CA ALA A 136 -3.28 -4.75 17.71
C ALA A 136 -2.33 -3.75 18.37
N THR A 137 -2.85 -2.65 18.90
CA THR A 137 -2.05 -1.54 19.47
C THR A 137 -1.47 -1.87 20.84
N ASP A 138 -2.06 -2.82 21.58
CA ASP A 138 -1.56 -3.30 22.88
C ASP A 138 -0.13 -3.88 22.81
N ARG A 139 0.30 -4.34 21.62
CA ARG A 139 1.65 -4.88 21.41
C ARG A 139 2.72 -3.80 21.31
N THR A 140 2.34 -2.57 20.93
CA THR A 140 3.29 -1.49 20.61
C THR A 140 4.26 -1.17 21.75
N PRO A 141 3.83 -1.05 23.03
CA PRO A 141 4.77 -0.83 24.13
C PRO A 141 5.84 -1.92 24.24
N TYR A 142 5.45 -3.17 24.02
CA TYR A 142 6.37 -4.32 24.03
C TYR A 142 7.29 -4.33 22.80
N HIS A 143 6.81 -3.88 21.63
CA HIS A 143 7.66 -3.66 20.46
C HIS A 143 8.70 -2.59 20.72
N THR A 144 8.31 -1.45 21.29
CA THR A 144 9.25 -0.37 21.65
C THR A 144 10.25 -0.84 22.67
N GLN A 145 9.82 -1.53 23.74
CA GLN A 145 10.72 -2.10 24.73
C GLN A 145 11.71 -3.08 24.09
N TYR A 146 11.23 -4.01 23.26
CA TYR A 146 12.08 -4.97 22.57
C TYR A 146 13.15 -4.28 21.74
N ILE A 147 12.78 -3.25 20.94
CA ILE A 147 13.77 -2.51 20.15
C ILE A 147 14.76 -1.76 21.05
N LYS A 148 14.29 -1.08 22.12
CA LYS A 148 15.20 -0.38 23.06
C LYS A 148 16.21 -1.31 23.72
N THR A 149 15.82 -2.56 23.99
CA THR A 149 16.70 -3.54 24.64
C THR A 149 17.69 -4.20 23.66
N HIS A 150 17.30 -4.41 22.41
CA HIS A 150 18.09 -5.22 21.46
C HIS A 150 18.79 -4.42 20.36
N LEU A 151 18.33 -3.20 20.03
CA LEU A 151 18.95 -2.36 19.02
C LEU A 151 20.09 -1.55 19.65
N LYS A 152 21.31 -1.77 19.17
CA LYS A 152 22.50 -1.07 19.65
C LYS A 152 22.54 0.38 19.14
N GLU A 153 23.25 1.25 19.85
CA GLU A 153 23.36 2.67 19.49
C GLU A 153 23.93 2.89 18.08
N GLU A 154 24.97 2.14 17.71
CA GLU A 154 25.55 2.19 16.37
C GLU A 154 24.58 1.74 15.26
N GLN A 155 23.56 0.94 15.60
CA GLN A 155 22.58 0.41 14.64
C GLN A 155 21.44 1.39 14.34
N LYS A 156 21.19 2.39 15.19
CA LYS A 156 20.10 3.36 14.97
C LYS A 156 20.26 4.11 13.65
N ASN A 157 21.50 4.48 13.30
CA ASN A 157 21.80 5.14 12.04
C ASN A 157 21.67 4.19 10.84
N GLU A 158 21.96 2.90 11.03
CA GLU A 158 21.74 1.87 10.00
C GLU A 158 20.23 1.69 9.70
N VAL A 159 19.39 1.77 10.73
CA VAL A 159 17.92 1.80 10.56
C VAL A 159 17.49 3.01 9.74
N ARG A 160 18.01 4.21 10.03
CA ARG A 160 17.69 5.43 9.27
C ARG A 160 18.06 5.30 7.80
N ILE A 161 19.27 4.83 7.52
CA ILE A 161 19.75 4.57 6.15
C ILE A 161 18.82 3.57 5.45
N LEU A 162 18.45 2.48 6.12
CA LEU A 162 17.54 1.47 5.55
C LEU A 162 16.13 2.02 5.28
N LYS A 163 15.55 2.78 6.22
CA LYS A 163 14.25 3.46 6.04
C LYS A 163 14.31 4.40 4.84
N ARG A 164 15.38 5.20 4.72
CA ARG A 164 15.57 6.13 3.60
C ARG A 164 15.71 5.41 2.26
N PHE A 165 16.49 4.33 2.22
CA PHE A 165 16.61 3.47 1.04
C PHE A 165 15.25 2.93 0.62
N MET A 166 14.52 2.31 1.54
CA MET A 166 13.19 1.74 1.29
C MET A 166 12.19 2.80 0.82
N LYS A 167 12.23 4.02 1.36
CA LYS A 167 11.41 5.14 0.86
C LYS A 167 11.82 5.56 -0.55
N GLY A 168 13.12 5.66 -0.85
CA GLY A 168 13.62 6.01 -2.18
C GLY A 168 13.21 5.00 -3.25
N ILE A 169 13.14 3.72 -2.91
CA ILE A 169 12.64 2.66 -3.81
C ILE A 169 11.14 2.40 -3.71
N LYS A 170 10.41 3.19 -2.92
CA LYS A 170 8.94 3.13 -2.74
C LYS A 170 8.40 1.79 -2.21
N VAL A 171 9.09 1.22 -1.22
CA VAL A 171 8.67 0.02 -0.48
C VAL A 171 8.48 0.25 1.03
N TYR A 172 8.75 1.45 1.55
CA TYR A 172 8.54 1.77 2.97
C TYR A 172 7.11 2.21 3.25
N GLY A 173 6.47 1.61 4.27
CA GLY A 173 5.08 1.84 4.66
C GLY A 173 4.27 0.54 4.62
N ALA A 174 3.59 0.20 5.73
CA ALA A 174 2.74 -0.98 5.84
C ALA A 174 1.24 -0.67 5.66
N ASP A 175 0.92 0.58 5.33
CA ASP A 175 -0.42 1.04 4.96
C ASP A 175 -0.93 0.31 3.70
N ILE A 176 -2.25 0.33 3.48
CA ILE A 176 -2.87 -0.44 2.38
C ILE A 176 -2.43 0.09 1.02
N LYS A 177 -2.16 1.39 0.87
CA LYS A 177 -1.68 1.98 -0.39
C LYS A 177 -0.32 1.40 -0.77
N THR A 178 0.61 1.38 0.16
CA THR A 178 1.98 0.92 -0.08
C THR A 178 2.06 -0.61 -0.11
N GLY A 179 1.53 -1.28 0.91
CA GLY A 179 1.68 -2.73 1.10
C GLY A 179 3.15 -3.17 1.19
N GLY A 180 3.96 -2.40 1.91
CA GLY A 180 5.41 -2.54 2.02
C GLY A 180 5.90 -2.80 3.46
N PHE A 181 7.11 -2.34 3.76
CA PHE A 181 7.84 -2.62 5.01
C PHE A 181 7.54 -1.58 6.09
N SER A 182 7.09 -2.01 7.28
CA SER A 182 6.84 -1.12 8.42
C SER A 182 8.14 -0.67 9.08
N GLY A 183 8.08 0.41 9.87
CA GLY A 183 9.23 0.86 10.67
C GLY A 183 9.75 -0.21 11.63
N TYR A 184 8.84 -0.94 12.29
CA TYR A 184 9.20 -2.04 13.18
C TYR A 184 9.87 -3.19 12.43
N LEU A 185 9.34 -3.59 11.27
CA LEU A 185 9.97 -4.59 10.41
C LEU A 185 11.40 -4.19 10.04
N THR A 186 11.60 -2.93 9.66
CA THR A 186 12.92 -2.39 9.29
C THR A 186 13.91 -2.45 10.45
N GLU A 187 13.47 -2.16 11.67
CA GLU A 187 14.31 -2.26 12.88
C GLU A 187 14.70 -3.71 13.18
N LEU A 188 13.76 -4.65 13.09
CA LEU A 188 14.01 -6.07 13.29
C LEU A 188 14.98 -6.65 12.25
N LEU A 189 14.92 -6.19 11.00
CA LEU A 189 15.90 -6.58 9.98
C LEU A 189 17.32 -6.15 10.33
N ILE A 190 17.49 -4.93 10.87
CA ILE A 190 18.80 -4.45 11.33
C ILE A 190 19.27 -5.23 12.56
N ILE A 191 18.37 -5.54 13.51
CA ILE A 191 18.71 -6.42 14.65
C ILE A 191 19.20 -7.78 14.14
N ARG A 192 18.48 -8.38 13.18
CA ARG A 192 18.79 -9.72 12.66
C ARG A 192 20.10 -9.79 11.86
N TYR A 193 20.39 -8.77 11.05
CA TYR A 193 21.52 -8.79 10.11
C TYR A 193 22.67 -7.85 10.48
N GLY A 194 22.53 -7.05 11.53
CA GLY A 194 23.56 -6.17 12.07
C GLY A 194 23.52 -4.75 11.50
N ASN A 195 23.61 -4.58 10.19
CA ASN A 195 23.69 -3.25 9.55
C ASN A 195 22.99 -3.20 8.18
N PHE A 196 22.96 -2.01 7.56
CA PHE A 196 22.30 -1.79 6.29
C PHE A 196 22.84 -2.69 5.17
N ILE A 197 24.17 -2.79 5.04
CA ILE A 197 24.81 -3.55 3.96
C ILE A 197 24.56 -5.06 4.10
N GLU A 198 24.69 -5.61 5.30
CA GLU A 198 24.42 -7.02 5.55
C GLU A 198 22.92 -7.36 5.39
N THR A 199 22.04 -6.40 5.71
CA THR A 199 20.61 -6.52 5.41
C THR A 199 20.40 -6.62 3.90
N LEU A 200 20.97 -5.71 3.09
CA LEU A 200 20.82 -5.78 1.63
C LEU A 200 21.40 -7.07 1.04
N LYS A 201 22.56 -7.54 1.54
CA LYS A 201 23.17 -8.80 1.11
C LYS A 201 22.24 -9.98 1.36
N SER A 202 21.59 -10.02 2.52
CA SER A 202 20.64 -11.07 2.88
C SER A 202 19.36 -10.98 2.03
N VAL A 203 18.77 -9.79 1.95
CA VAL A 203 17.56 -9.50 1.16
C VAL A 203 17.75 -9.87 -0.30
N SER A 204 18.91 -9.58 -0.90
CA SER A 204 19.21 -9.91 -2.30
C SER A 204 19.13 -11.42 -2.62
N LYS A 205 19.20 -12.28 -1.59
CA LYS A 205 19.19 -13.75 -1.69
C LYS A 205 17.86 -14.38 -1.26
N TRP A 206 16.99 -13.63 -0.60
CA TRP A 206 15.68 -14.12 -0.12
C TRP A 206 14.90 -14.79 -1.24
N ARG A 207 14.08 -15.76 -0.87
CA ARG A 207 13.10 -16.41 -1.76
C ARG A 207 11.68 -16.05 -1.34
N ILE A 208 10.69 -16.40 -2.16
CA ILE A 208 9.29 -16.25 -1.76
C ILE A 208 9.03 -17.24 -0.62
N GLY A 209 8.41 -16.77 0.46
CA GLY A 209 8.22 -17.52 1.69
C GLY A 209 9.48 -17.61 2.54
N GLU A 210 10.41 -16.66 2.40
CA GLU A 210 11.53 -16.48 3.34
C GLU A 210 10.98 -16.35 4.77
N THR A 211 11.59 -17.05 5.72
CA THR A 211 11.12 -17.12 7.11
C THR A 211 12.22 -16.68 8.06
N ILE A 212 11.92 -15.74 8.94
CA ILE A 212 12.84 -15.18 9.92
C ILE A 212 12.19 -15.29 11.30
N ASP A 213 12.85 -16.01 12.21
CA ASP A 213 12.46 -16.13 13.61
C ASP A 213 13.68 -15.72 14.46
N ILE A 214 13.65 -14.50 15.00
CA ILE A 214 14.78 -13.90 15.70
C ILE A 214 15.00 -14.55 17.07
N GLU A 215 13.90 -14.84 17.77
CA GLU A 215 13.90 -15.44 19.12
C GLU A 215 13.85 -16.97 19.08
N ASN A 216 13.79 -17.57 17.89
CA ASN A 216 13.69 -19.02 17.72
C ASN A 216 12.47 -19.63 18.44
N HIS A 217 11.33 -18.92 18.42
CA HIS A 217 10.06 -19.35 19.03
C HIS A 217 9.59 -20.73 18.57
N TYR A 218 9.97 -21.14 17.35
CA TYR A 218 9.61 -22.42 16.76
C TYR A 218 10.78 -23.42 16.70
N GLY A 219 11.89 -23.18 17.40
CA GLY A 219 12.99 -24.15 17.49
C GLY A 219 13.64 -24.53 16.14
N GLY A 220 13.50 -23.69 15.11
CA GLY A 220 13.96 -23.96 13.74
C GLY A 220 12.96 -24.73 12.86
N GLU A 221 11.75 -25.03 13.36
CA GLU A 221 10.71 -25.74 12.63
C GLU A 221 9.96 -24.85 11.62
N ILE A 222 10.65 -24.49 10.53
CA ILE A 222 10.10 -23.65 9.44
C ILE A 222 8.79 -24.23 8.87
N GLY A 223 8.62 -25.55 8.91
CA GLY A 223 7.40 -26.23 8.45
C GLY A 223 6.16 -25.82 9.25
N GLU A 224 6.27 -25.61 10.56
CA GLU A 224 5.16 -25.15 11.39
C GLU A 224 4.80 -23.69 11.08
N ILE A 225 5.82 -22.84 10.96
CA ILE A 225 5.63 -21.43 10.59
C ILE A 225 4.89 -21.30 9.25
N LYS A 226 5.26 -22.11 8.25
CA LYS A 226 4.62 -22.09 6.92
C LYS A 226 3.22 -22.69 6.88
N LYS A 227 2.81 -23.43 7.92
CA LYS A 227 1.40 -23.83 8.09
C LYS A 227 0.55 -22.68 8.62
N LEU A 228 1.16 -21.78 9.41
CA LEU A 228 0.48 -20.64 10.02
C LEU A 228 0.41 -19.43 9.09
N PHE A 229 1.45 -19.20 8.29
CA PHE A 229 1.59 -18.00 7.47
C PHE A 229 1.88 -18.35 6.00
N THR A 230 1.22 -17.64 5.09
CA THR A 230 1.31 -17.87 3.63
C THR A 230 1.81 -16.65 2.86
N GLU A 231 2.15 -15.58 3.59
CA GLU A 231 2.66 -14.34 3.04
C GLU A 231 4.03 -14.52 2.39
N PRO A 232 4.40 -13.66 1.41
CA PRO A 232 5.64 -13.81 0.66
C PRO A 232 6.91 -13.60 1.50
N LEU A 233 6.79 -12.94 2.66
CA LEU A 233 7.83 -12.81 3.68
C LEU A 233 7.19 -13.10 5.04
N ILE A 234 7.85 -13.92 5.85
CA ILE A 234 7.42 -14.25 7.19
C ILE A 234 8.51 -13.82 8.15
N LEU A 235 8.19 -12.87 9.04
CA LEU A 235 9.06 -12.54 10.18
C LEU A 235 8.22 -12.67 11.45
N ILE A 236 8.57 -13.64 12.28
CA ILE A 236 7.89 -13.91 13.55
C ILE A 236 8.14 -12.75 14.50
N ASP A 237 7.07 -12.19 15.04
CA ASP A 237 7.13 -11.11 16.01
C ASP A 237 7.81 -11.61 17.30
N PRO A 238 8.93 -10.99 17.74
CA PRO A 238 9.60 -11.38 18.97
C PRO A 238 8.70 -11.35 20.21
N ALA A 239 7.69 -10.46 20.24
CA ALA A 239 6.75 -10.33 21.34
C ALA A 239 5.50 -11.22 21.21
N ASP A 240 5.25 -11.80 20.03
CA ASP A 240 4.05 -12.62 19.75
C ASP A 240 4.32 -13.66 18.65
N LYS A 241 4.62 -14.90 19.04
CA LYS A 241 4.92 -15.98 18.09
C LYS A 241 3.81 -16.27 17.07
N ASN A 242 2.58 -15.84 17.33
CA ASN A 242 1.44 -16.04 16.44
C ASN A 242 1.23 -14.87 15.45
N ARG A 243 2.16 -13.92 15.39
CA ARG A 243 2.08 -12.76 14.51
C ARG A 243 3.22 -12.73 13.49
N ASN A 244 2.87 -12.52 12.22
CA ASN A 244 3.82 -12.18 11.17
C ASN A 244 3.95 -10.65 11.05
N VAL A 245 5.11 -10.10 11.40
CA VAL A 245 5.41 -8.65 11.30
C VAL A 245 5.36 -8.16 9.85
N ALA A 246 5.62 -9.05 8.88
CA ALA A 246 5.64 -8.75 7.46
C ALA A 246 4.30 -9.01 6.74
N ALA A 247 3.19 -9.19 7.48
CA ALA A 247 1.88 -9.53 6.89
C ALA A 247 1.39 -8.53 5.82
N ALA A 248 1.75 -7.25 5.93
CA ALA A 248 1.38 -6.21 4.96
C ALA A 248 2.24 -6.22 3.68
N VAL A 249 3.39 -6.92 3.66
CA VAL A 249 4.36 -6.87 2.56
C VAL A 249 3.82 -7.65 1.37
N ARG A 250 3.49 -6.94 0.29
CA ARG A 250 3.09 -7.55 -0.99
C ARG A 250 4.28 -8.14 -1.71
N LEU A 251 4.02 -9.19 -2.50
CA LEU A 251 5.04 -9.86 -3.32
C LEU A 251 5.78 -8.89 -4.26
N GLU A 252 5.07 -7.92 -4.82
CA GLU A 252 5.67 -6.88 -5.66
C GLU A 252 6.70 -6.05 -4.89
N LYS A 253 6.33 -5.56 -3.69
CA LYS A 253 7.23 -4.73 -2.86
C LYS A 253 8.43 -5.52 -2.35
N LEU A 254 8.22 -6.79 -1.98
CA LEU A 254 9.32 -7.70 -1.67
C LEU A 254 10.29 -7.82 -2.84
N ASN A 255 9.79 -8.07 -4.05
CA ASN A 255 10.64 -8.24 -5.23
C ASN A 255 11.35 -6.95 -5.65
N ILE A 256 10.70 -5.79 -5.54
CA ILE A 256 11.36 -4.50 -5.75
C ILE A 256 12.52 -4.35 -4.76
N PHE A 257 12.31 -4.65 -3.48
CA PHE A 257 13.38 -4.55 -2.48
C PHE A 257 14.53 -5.51 -2.77
N ARG A 258 14.25 -6.77 -3.15
CA ARG A 258 15.26 -7.76 -3.56
C ARG A 258 16.10 -7.27 -4.75
N VAL A 259 15.45 -6.79 -5.81
CA VAL A 259 16.13 -6.31 -7.03
C VAL A 259 16.93 -5.05 -6.74
N ALA A 260 16.35 -4.08 -6.04
CA ALA A 260 17.04 -2.84 -5.67
C ALA A 260 18.26 -3.12 -4.79
N SER A 261 18.16 -4.03 -3.82
CA SER A 261 19.28 -4.46 -2.98
C SER A 261 20.43 -5.04 -3.82
N LYS A 262 20.11 -5.94 -4.75
CA LYS A 262 21.10 -6.55 -5.66
C LYS A 262 21.79 -5.50 -6.53
N LEU A 263 21.03 -4.54 -7.07
CA LEU A 263 21.57 -3.51 -7.95
C LEU A 263 22.40 -2.47 -7.18
N PHE A 264 21.94 -2.05 -6.00
CA PHE A 264 22.68 -1.15 -5.13
C PHE A 264 24.02 -1.76 -4.70
N LEU A 265 24.04 -3.03 -4.29
CA LEU A 265 25.28 -3.73 -3.93
C LEU A 265 26.28 -3.83 -5.10
N LYS A 266 25.78 -3.91 -6.35
CA LYS A 266 26.63 -3.95 -7.54
C LYS A 266 27.15 -2.57 -7.95
N LYS A 267 26.29 -1.54 -7.89
CA LYS A 267 26.62 -0.16 -8.28
C LYS A 267 25.90 0.82 -7.34
N PRO A 268 26.50 1.15 -6.18
CA PRO A 268 25.91 2.08 -5.22
C PRO A 268 25.66 3.45 -5.85
N SER A 269 24.53 4.07 -5.52
CA SER A 269 24.18 5.42 -5.97
C SER A 269 23.22 6.10 -4.99
N LEU A 270 23.33 7.42 -4.85
CA LEU A 270 22.40 8.24 -4.08
C LEU A 270 20.96 8.17 -4.62
N LYS A 271 20.77 7.84 -5.90
CA LYS A 271 19.44 7.77 -6.53
C LYS A 271 18.53 6.69 -5.94
N PHE A 272 19.10 5.68 -5.27
CA PHE A 272 18.32 4.69 -4.51
C PHE A 272 17.69 5.27 -3.24
N PHE A 273 18.30 6.31 -2.67
CA PHE A 273 17.82 7.01 -1.47
C PHE A 273 16.97 8.22 -1.84
N TYR A 274 17.42 8.97 -2.84
CA TYR A 274 16.85 10.23 -3.33
C TYR A 274 16.67 10.17 -4.85
N PRO A 275 15.69 9.42 -5.36
CA PRO A 275 15.41 9.41 -6.79
C PRO A 275 15.03 10.82 -7.29
N PRO A 276 15.40 11.19 -8.52
CA PRO A 276 15.05 12.48 -9.08
C PRO A 276 13.52 12.64 -9.13
N LYS A 277 13.01 13.80 -8.71
CA LYS A 277 11.58 14.11 -8.81
C LYS A 277 11.18 14.16 -10.27
N ILE A 278 10.13 13.44 -10.64
CA ILE A 278 9.58 13.45 -11.98
C ILE A 278 8.89 14.80 -12.19
N LYS A 279 9.41 15.60 -13.12
CA LYS A 279 8.70 16.78 -13.62
C LYS A 279 7.69 16.31 -14.67
N PRO A 280 6.38 16.48 -14.44
CA PRO A 280 5.39 16.14 -15.46
C PRO A 280 5.64 16.99 -16.71
N PRO A 281 5.56 16.42 -17.93
CA PRO A 281 5.52 17.20 -19.17
C PRO A 281 4.42 18.27 -19.13
N ASN A 282 4.58 19.34 -19.90
CA ASN A 282 3.46 20.26 -20.12
C ASN A 282 2.29 19.52 -20.81
N PRO A 283 1.06 20.05 -20.73
CA PRO A 283 -0.12 19.37 -21.27
C PRO A 283 0.02 19.01 -22.76
N GLU A 284 0.62 19.87 -23.57
CA GLU A 284 0.76 19.66 -25.01
C GLU A 284 1.71 18.49 -25.32
N ASN A 285 2.82 18.37 -24.58
CA ASN A 285 3.72 17.23 -24.74
C ASN A 285 3.13 15.95 -24.14
N MET A 286 2.33 16.05 -23.08
CA MET A 286 1.62 14.90 -22.51
C MET A 286 0.59 14.35 -23.50
N GLU A 287 -0.17 15.22 -24.15
CA GLU A 287 -1.15 14.85 -25.17
C GLU A 287 -0.48 14.09 -26.32
N LYS A 288 0.62 14.63 -26.87
CA LYS A 288 1.43 13.93 -27.89
C LYS A 288 1.91 12.56 -27.43
N LEU A 289 2.39 12.44 -26.18
CA LEU A 289 2.83 11.15 -25.62
C LEU A 289 1.70 10.12 -25.48
N LEU A 290 0.46 10.57 -25.31
CA LEU A 290 -0.71 9.71 -25.27
C LEU A 290 -1.13 9.31 -26.68
N ASP A 291 -1.12 10.24 -27.64
CA ASP A 291 -1.49 10.00 -29.04
C ASP A 291 -0.52 9.08 -29.77
N GLU A 292 0.78 9.22 -29.51
CA GLU A 292 1.84 8.39 -30.10
C GLU A 292 1.97 7.02 -29.42
N ARG A 293 1.19 6.75 -28.36
CA ARG A 293 1.30 5.51 -27.60
C ARG A 293 0.76 4.34 -28.42
N PRO A 294 1.50 3.23 -28.54
CA PRO A 294 1.05 2.06 -29.31
C PRO A 294 -0.05 1.24 -28.61
N SER A 295 -0.33 1.56 -27.34
CA SER A 295 -1.37 0.97 -26.51
C SER A 295 -2.38 2.06 -26.11
N ASN A 296 -3.60 1.65 -25.77
CA ASN A 296 -4.62 2.60 -25.31
C ASN A 296 -4.67 2.66 -23.79
N LEU A 297 -5.00 3.83 -23.26
CA LEU A 297 -5.24 4.07 -21.84
C LEU A 297 -6.70 4.37 -21.60
N LEU A 298 -7.28 3.60 -20.69
CA LEU A 298 -8.64 3.77 -20.23
C LEU A 298 -8.61 4.24 -18.76
N PHE A 299 -9.18 5.40 -18.52
CA PHE A 299 -9.25 6.02 -17.21
C PHE A 299 -10.68 5.99 -16.68
N LEU A 300 -10.88 5.48 -15.47
CA LEU A 300 -12.13 5.64 -14.73
C LEU A 300 -11.91 6.65 -13.62
N LYS A 301 -12.42 7.87 -13.80
CA LYS A 301 -12.45 8.90 -12.77
C LYS A 301 -13.75 8.84 -11.99
N LEU A 302 -13.64 8.76 -10.68
CA LEU A 302 -14.77 8.85 -9.76
C LEU A 302 -14.54 9.99 -8.77
N GLY A 303 -15.65 10.55 -8.27
CA GLY A 303 -15.63 11.57 -7.22
C GLY A 303 -15.27 11.00 -5.85
N ARG A 304 -15.54 11.78 -4.80
CA ARG A 304 -15.20 11.42 -3.42
C ARG A 304 -15.75 10.05 -3.04
N VAL A 305 -14.90 9.23 -2.44
CA VAL A 305 -15.29 7.98 -1.77
C VAL A 305 -15.16 8.24 -0.27
N GLU A 306 -16.25 8.13 0.46
CA GLU A 306 -16.30 8.44 1.90
C GLU A 306 -15.61 7.34 2.70
N ALA A 307 -14.30 7.46 2.85
CA ALA A 307 -13.48 6.52 3.59
C ALA A 307 -12.19 7.17 4.07
N VAL A 308 -11.70 6.69 5.21
CA VAL A 308 -10.31 6.91 5.62
C VAL A 308 -9.36 6.31 4.58
N PRO A 309 -8.11 6.82 4.44
CA PRO A 309 -7.20 6.44 3.37
C PRO A 309 -6.99 4.92 3.21
N ASP A 310 -6.77 4.18 4.28
CA ASP A 310 -6.55 2.73 4.19
C ASP A 310 -7.78 1.99 3.64
N VAL A 311 -8.97 2.31 4.15
CA VAL A 311 -10.23 1.76 3.65
C VAL A 311 -10.43 2.17 2.19
N LEU A 312 -10.15 3.43 1.83
CA LEU A 312 -10.22 3.93 0.46
C LEU A 312 -9.35 3.08 -0.48
N TRP A 313 -8.07 2.92 -0.18
CA TRP A 313 -7.14 2.16 -1.01
C TRP A 313 -7.52 0.68 -1.12
N GLY A 314 -8.05 0.09 -0.05
CA GLY A 314 -8.62 -1.27 -0.09
C GLY A 314 -9.81 -1.37 -1.06
N GLN A 315 -10.70 -0.39 -1.06
CA GLN A 315 -11.84 -0.34 -1.98
C GLN A 315 -11.41 -0.10 -3.43
N ILE A 316 -10.43 0.80 -3.64
CA ILE A 316 -9.82 1.10 -4.94
C ILE A 316 -9.20 -0.18 -5.52
N TYR A 317 -8.29 -0.85 -4.82
CA TYR A 317 -7.60 -2.03 -5.36
C TYR A 317 -8.55 -3.21 -5.62
N LYS A 318 -9.53 -3.42 -4.74
CA LYS A 318 -10.58 -4.42 -4.99
C LYS A 318 -11.35 -4.11 -6.28
N THR A 319 -11.70 -2.84 -6.49
CA THR A 319 -12.40 -2.39 -7.69
C THR A 319 -11.54 -2.49 -8.94
N SER A 320 -10.27 -2.07 -8.88
CA SER A 320 -9.30 -2.21 -9.98
C SER A 320 -9.17 -3.68 -10.41
N LYS A 321 -9.08 -4.61 -9.46
CA LYS A 321 -9.04 -6.05 -9.76
C LYS A 321 -10.33 -6.55 -10.41
N ALA A 322 -11.49 -6.11 -9.91
CA ALA A 322 -12.78 -6.49 -10.47
C ALA A 322 -12.95 -5.99 -11.93
N ILE A 323 -12.60 -4.74 -12.20
CA ILE A 323 -12.67 -4.15 -13.54
C ILE A 323 -11.64 -4.78 -14.48
N LYS A 324 -10.41 -5.02 -14.03
CA LYS A 324 -9.41 -5.77 -14.80
C LYS A 324 -9.97 -7.13 -15.24
N ASN A 325 -10.51 -7.90 -14.29
CA ASN A 325 -11.08 -9.21 -14.59
C ASN A 325 -12.29 -9.11 -15.54
N LEU A 326 -13.11 -8.05 -15.43
CA LEU A 326 -14.22 -7.81 -16.35
C LEU A 326 -13.73 -7.55 -17.78
N LEU A 327 -12.70 -6.71 -17.95
CA LEU A 327 -12.08 -6.42 -19.23
C LEU A 327 -11.51 -7.69 -19.86
N GLU A 328 -10.71 -8.46 -19.10
CA GLU A 328 -10.09 -9.71 -19.57
C GLU A 328 -11.14 -10.78 -19.92
N LYS A 329 -12.22 -10.90 -19.14
CA LYS A 329 -13.35 -11.80 -19.45
C LYS A 329 -14.07 -11.45 -20.76
N ASN A 330 -13.95 -10.21 -21.23
CA ASN A 330 -14.50 -9.74 -22.50
C ASN A 330 -13.40 -9.57 -23.56
N ASP A 331 -12.31 -10.33 -23.43
CA ASP A 331 -11.20 -10.45 -24.39
C ASP A 331 -10.30 -9.20 -24.54
N PHE A 332 -10.51 -8.16 -23.73
CA PHE A 332 -9.60 -7.01 -23.70
C PHE A 332 -8.35 -7.36 -22.89
N LYS A 333 -7.19 -7.37 -23.56
CA LYS A 333 -5.91 -7.66 -22.91
C LYS A 333 -5.41 -6.46 -22.13
N VAL A 334 -5.39 -6.58 -20.80
CA VAL A 334 -4.89 -5.54 -19.89
C VAL A 334 -3.39 -5.72 -19.66
N LEU A 335 -2.59 -4.75 -20.10
CA LEU A 335 -1.14 -4.75 -19.97
C LEU A 335 -0.68 -4.30 -18.59
N ARG A 336 -1.25 -3.18 -18.09
CA ARG A 336 -0.94 -2.61 -16.77
C ARG A 336 -2.17 -2.03 -16.11
N VAL A 337 -2.19 -2.03 -14.79
CA VAL A 337 -3.22 -1.40 -13.97
C VAL A 337 -2.53 -0.53 -12.93
N SER A 338 -3.06 0.66 -12.70
CA SER A 338 -2.63 1.54 -11.63
C SER A 338 -3.82 2.34 -11.07
N ALA A 339 -3.61 3.00 -9.95
CA ALA A 339 -4.61 3.84 -9.33
C ALA A 339 -3.97 5.06 -8.68
N TRP A 340 -4.70 6.18 -8.74
CA TRP A 340 -4.33 7.43 -8.11
C TRP A 340 -5.52 7.99 -7.34
N SER A 341 -5.27 8.65 -6.23
CA SER A 341 -6.26 9.43 -5.50
C SER A 341 -5.57 10.57 -4.75
N ASP A 342 -6.25 11.71 -4.67
CA ASP A 342 -5.88 12.81 -3.76
C ASP A 342 -6.34 12.55 -2.31
N GLU A 343 -6.97 11.39 -2.05
CA GLU A 343 -7.53 10.96 -0.76
C GLU A 343 -8.59 11.94 -0.20
N LYS A 344 -9.14 12.80 -1.07
CA LYS A 344 -10.12 13.83 -0.73
C LYS A 344 -11.33 13.76 -1.65
N GLU A 345 -11.16 14.13 -2.91
CA GLU A 345 -12.25 14.40 -3.85
C GLU A 345 -12.20 13.54 -5.10
N ASN A 346 -11.01 13.08 -5.51
CA ASN A 346 -10.85 12.38 -6.78
C ASN A 346 -10.11 11.05 -6.62
N SER A 347 -10.58 10.05 -7.34
CA SER A 347 -9.83 8.81 -7.59
C SER A 347 -9.87 8.47 -9.07
N VAL A 348 -8.75 8.00 -9.60
CA VAL A 348 -8.60 7.58 -11.00
C VAL A 348 -8.02 6.18 -11.04
N LEU A 349 -8.74 5.25 -11.67
CA LEU A 349 -8.20 3.94 -12.05
C LEU A 349 -7.69 4.02 -13.49
N VAL A 350 -6.49 3.50 -13.72
CA VAL A 350 -5.85 3.49 -15.04
C VAL A 350 -5.67 2.05 -15.51
N PHE A 351 -6.15 1.76 -16.70
CA PHE A 351 -5.96 0.49 -17.39
C PHE A 351 -5.27 0.74 -18.71
N GLU A 352 -4.09 0.17 -18.89
CA GLU A 352 -3.42 0.16 -20.19
C GLU A 352 -3.82 -1.12 -20.92
N LEU A 353 -4.43 -0.95 -22.09
CA LEU A 353 -4.96 -2.02 -22.93
C LEU A 353 -4.10 -2.17 -24.17
N GLU A 354 -3.91 -3.41 -24.61
CA GLU A 354 -3.27 -3.67 -25.91
C GLU A 354 -4.08 -3.05 -27.04
N ASN A 355 -5.41 -3.17 -26.97
CA ASN A 355 -6.34 -2.55 -27.90
C ASN A 355 -7.60 -2.10 -27.14
N LEU A 356 -8.02 -0.85 -27.32
CA LEU A 356 -9.31 -0.35 -26.82
C LEU A 356 -10.49 -0.94 -27.61
N LYS A 357 -10.30 -1.08 -28.93
CA LYS A 357 -11.29 -1.59 -29.86
C LYS A 357 -10.86 -2.94 -30.40
N LEU A 358 -11.77 -3.90 -30.40
CA LEU A 358 -11.55 -5.26 -30.89
C LEU A 358 -12.35 -5.49 -32.17
N GLU A 359 -11.82 -6.35 -33.03
CA GLU A 359 -12.54 -6.87 -34.18
C GLU A 359 -13.84 -7.56 -33.78
N ASN A 360 -14.80 -7.67 -34.69
CA ASN A 360 -16.12 -8.17 -34.33
C ASN A 360 -16.15 -9.68 -34.01
N ILE A 361 -15.20 -10.46 -34.54
CA ILE A 361 -15.29 -11.93 -34.55
C ILE A 361 -14.22 -12.55 -33.68
N LYS A 362 -14.60 -13.50 -32.82
CA LYS A 362 -13.67 -14.34 -32.07
C LYS A 362 -13.94 -15.82 -32.28
N LYS A 363 -12.88 -16.61 -32.17
CA LYS A 363 -12.93 -18.06 -32.09
C LYS A 363 -13.32 -18.47 -30.67
N HIS A 364 -14.30 -19.36 -30.54
CA HIS A 364 -14.75 -19.90 -29.28
C HIS A 364 -14.64 -21.42 -29.31
N TYR A 365 -13.74 -21.95 -28.49
CA TYR A 365 -13.54 -23.38 -28.32
C TYR A 365 -14.61 -23.95 -27.40
N GLY A 366 -15.29 -24.98 -27.90
CA GLY A 366 -16.23 -25.81 -27.19
C GLY A 366 -15.57 -27.02 -26.53
N PRO A 367 -16.39 -28.00 -26.13
CA PRO A 367 -15.87 -29.22 -25.51
C PRO A 367 -15.06 -30.07 -26.52
N PRO A 368 -14.20 -30.97 -26.03
CA PRO A 368 -13.63 -32.04 -26.86
C PRO A 368 -14.72 -32.86 -27.52
N VAL A 369 -14.41 -33.44 -28.68
CA VAL A 369 -15.26 -34.44 -29.33
C VAL A 369 -15.35 -35.68 -28.43
N SER A 370 -16.51 -36.36 -28.42
CA SER A 370 -16.91 -37.42 -27.48
C SER A 370 -17.21 -36.96 -26.04
N SER A 371 -17.46 -35.66 -25.83
CA SER A 371 -17.87 -35.13 -24.52
C SER A 371 -19.39 -35.17 -24.36
N SER A 372 -19.87 -35.38 -23.14
CA SER A 372 -21.31 -35.26 -22.83
C SER A 372 -21.90 -33.87 -23.13
N GLU A 373 -21.07 -32.83 -23.31
CA GLU A 373 -21.50 -31.45 -23.55
C GLU A 373 -21.63 -31.08 -25.05
N GLU A 374 -21.39 -32.02 -25.97
CA GLU A 374 -21.41 -31.75 -27.41
C GLU A 374 -22.78 -31.26 -27.88
N GLU A 375 -23.85 -31.97 -27.51
CA GLU A 375 -25.22 -31.61 -27.90
C GLU A 375 -25.62 -30.23 -27.37
N ASN A 376 -25.23 -29.90 -26.13
CA ASN A 376 -25.45 -28.58 -25.54
C ASN A 376 -24.72 -27.47 -26.31
N PHE A 377 -23.46 -27.71 -26.68
CA PHE A 377 -22.68 -26.74 -27.42
C PHE A 377 -23.24 -26.53 -28.83
N VAL A 378 -23.51 -27.61 -29.55
CA VAL A 378 -24.09 -27.55 -30.89
C VAL A 378 -25.45 -26.88 -30.83
N GLY A 379 -26.36 -27.31 -29.95
CA GLY A 379 -27.69 -26.72 -29.81
C GLY A 379 -27.68 -25.22 -29.45
N LYS A 380 -26.69 -24.77 -28.65
CA LYS A 380 -26.55 -23.35 -28.28
C LYS A 380 -26.09 -22.46 -29.44
N TYR A 381 -25.23 -22.98 -30.32
CA TYR A 381 -24.56 -22.15 -31.33
C TYR A 381 -25.04 -22.41 -32.76
N LEU A 382 -25.64 -23.57 -33.03
CA LEU A 382 -26.28 -23.89 -34.30
C LEU A 382 -27.52 -22.99 -34.48
N GLY A 383 -27.53 -22.16 -35.52
CA GLY A 383 -28.61 -21.20 -35.77
C GLY A 383 -28.61 -19.94 -34.88
N SER A 384 -27.63 -19.76 -33.99
CA SER A 384 -27.52 -18.53 -33.20
C SER A 384 -27.16 -17.33 -34.09
N GLN A 385 -27.88 -16.21 -33.95
CA GLN A 385 -27.57 -14.97 -34.68
C GLN A 385 -26.17 -14.40 -34.40
N ARG A 386 -25.55 -14.82 -33.30
CA ARG A 386 -24.18 -14.44 -32.93
C ARG A 386 -23.13 -15.34 -33.57
N THR A 387 -23.49 -16.53 -34.03
CA THR A 387 -22.58 -17.43 -34.73
C THR A 387 -22.40 -16.92 -36.16
N VAL A 388 -21.16 -16.68 -36.54
CA VAL A 388 -20.75 -16.28 -37.90
C VAL A 388 -20.40 -17.50 -38.73
N SER A 389 -19.73 -18.49 -38.11
CA SER A 389 -19.35 -19.73 -38.75
C SER A 389 -19.25 -20.87 -37.72
N GLY A 390 -19.51 -22.10 -38.17
CA GLY A 390 -19.63 -23.28 -37.32
C GLY A 390 -21.04 -23.51 -36.77
N PRO A 391 -21.21 -24.48 -35.84
CA PRO A 391 -20.16 -25.31 -35.22
C PRO A 391 -19.41 -26.22 -36.21
N TYR A 392 -18.09 -26.35 -36.05
CA TYR A 392 -17.24 -27.30 -36.78
C TYR A 392 -16.21 -27.94 -35.83
N VAL A 393 -15.54 -29.01 -36.25
CA VAL A 393 -14.51 -29.69 -35.46
C VAL A 393 -13.13 -29.27 -35.95
N GLU A 394 -12.25 -28.94 -35.02
CA GLU A 394 -10.84 -28.61 -35.28
C GLU A 394 -10.00 -29.08 -34.08
N ASP A 395 -8.87 -29.74 -34.34
CA ASP A 395 -7.95 -30.28 -33.33
C ASP A 395 -8.65 -31.07 -32.19
N GLY A 396 -9.65 -31.87 -32.56
CA GLY A 396 -10.40 -32.72 -31.64
C GLY A 396 -11.39 -31.99 -30.73
N ARG A 397 -11.75 -30.73 -31.03
CA ARG A 397 -12.73 -29.95 -30.25
C ARG A 397 -13.77 -29.30 -31.17
N TRP A 398 -14.96 -29.05 -30.62
CA TRP A 398 -15.94 -28.19 -31.28
C TRP A 398 -15.48 -26.74 -31.26
N VAL A 399 -15.73 -26.02 -32.35
CA VAL A 399 -15.33 -24.63 -32.53
C VAL A 399 -16.43 -23.85 -33.24
N VAL A 400 -16.62 -22.59 -32.84
CA VAL A 400 -17.45 -21.61 -33.55
C VAL A 400 -16.72 -20.28 -33.68
N LEU A 401 -16.97 -19.57 -34.78
CA LEU A 401 -16.66 -18.15 -34.89
C LEU A 401 -17.89 -17.36 -34.47
N ILE A 402 -17.77 -16.53 -33.45
CA ILE A 402 -18.89 -15.77 -32.88
C ILE A 402 -18.62 -14.27 -32.85
N LYS A 403 -19.68 -13.48 -32.98
CA LYS A 403 -19.65 -12.03 -32.76
C LYS A 403 -19.41 -11.74 -31.28
N ARG A 404 -18.42 -10.89 -30.99
CA ARG A 404 -18.15 -10.38 -29.65
C ARG A 404 -19.36 -9.58 -29.15
N LYS A 405 -19.55 -9.59 -27.83
CA LYS A 405 -20.64 -8.81 -27.21
C LYS A 405 -20.28 -7.32 -27.12
N TYR A 406 -19.01 -7.04 -26.83
CA TYR A 406 -18.46 -5.70 -26.74
C TYR A 406 -17.24 -5.61 -27.67
N LEU A 407 -17.20 -4.55 -28.46
CA LEU A 407 -16.09 -4.23 -29.36
C LEU A 407 -15.23 -3.08 -28.85
N ASP A 408 -15.70 -2.39 -27.81
CA ASP A 408 -15.06 -1.19 -27.27
C ASP A 408 -15.08 -1.30 -25.74
N ALA A 409 -13.90 -1.15 -25.12
CA ALA A 409 -13.74 -1.28 -23.68
C ALA A 409 -14.42 -0.13 -22.90
N LYS A 410 -14.41 1.10 -23.44
CA LYS A 410 -15.12 2.26 -22.85
C LYS A 410 -16.61 1.96 -22.80
N ARG A 411 -17.19 1.50 -23.91
CA ARG A 411 -18.61 1.11 -23.97
C ARG A 411 -18.97 -0.02 -23.01
N LEU A 412 -18.10 -1.03 -22.87
CA LEU A 412 -18.29 -2.10 -21.88
C LEU A 412 -18.40 -1.52 -20.46
N LEU A 413 -17.48 -0.64 -20.08
CA LEU A 413 -17.50 -0.04 -18.74
C LEU A 413 -18.67 0.92 -18.55
N GLU A 414 -19.01 1.75 -19.52
CA GLU A 414 -20.19 2.62 -19.48
C GLU A 414 -21.47 1.82 -19.23
N GLU A 415 -21.65 0.70 -19.94
CA GLU A 415 -22.82 -0.16 -19.75
C GLU A 415 -22.79 -0.84 -18.38
N LYS A 416 -21.65 -1.41 -17.97
CA LYS A 416 -21.55 -2.22 -16.75
C LYS A 416 -21.50 -1.41 -15.46
N LEU A 417 -21.01 -0.19 -15.52
CA LEU A 417 -20.96 0.73 -14.37
C LEU A 417 -22.17 1.66 -14.36
N GLY A 418 -22.71 2.04 -15.52
CA GLY A 418 -23.85 2.96 -15.64
C GLY A 418 -25.23 2.29 -15.61
N ARG A 419 -25.33 1.00 -15.99
CA ARG A 419 -26.59 0.23 -15.92
C ARG A 419 -26.46 -0.90 -14.91
N GLY A 420 -27.45 -1.04 -14.01
CA GLY A 420 -27.51 -2.11 -13.02
C GLY A 420 -27.01 -1.72 -11.63
N LYS A 421 -26.28 -2.62 -10.96
CA LYS A 421 -25.85 -2.44 -9.55
C LYS A 421 -24.50 -1.73 -9.41
N PHE A 422 -24.14 -0.84 -10.35
CA PHE A 422 -22.87 -0.08 -10.35
C PHE A 422 -21.66 -0.98 -10.07
N GLY A 423 -21.60 -2.10 -10.81
CA GLY A 423 -20.57 -3.14 -10.76
C GLY A 423 -20.50 -4.05 -9.53
N ARG A 424 -21.44 -3.96 -8.59
CA ARG A 424 -21.50 -4.87 -7.42
C ARG A 424 -21.65 -6.34 -7.83
N ASP A 425 -22.31 -6.61 -8.95
CA ASP A 425 -22.54 -7.94 -9.51
C ASP A 425 -21.27 -8.64 -10.02
N PHE A 426 -20.20 -7.88 -10.32
CA PHE A 426 -18.91 -8.44 -10.74
C PHE A 426 -17.73 -8.09 -9.81
N GLY A 427 -18.02 -7.53 -8.63
CA GLY A 427 -17.04 -7.43 -7.54
C GLY A 427 -16.53 -6.02 -7.21
N VAL A 428 -17.09 -4.95 -7.79
CA VAL A 428 -16.79 -3.57 -7.37
C VAL A 428 -17.07 -3.38 -5.88
N ALA A 429 -16.18 -2.66 -5.20
CA ALA A 429 -16.27 -2.47 -3.75
C ALA A 429 -17.44 -1.54 -3.37
N GLY A 430 -18.01 -1.72 -2.17
CA GLY A 430 -19.28 -1.07 -1.78
C GLY A 430 -19.23 0.46 -1.83
N ARG A 431 -18.21 1.07 -1.19
CA ARG A 431 -18.08 2.53 -1.13
C ARG A 431 -17.73 3.14 -2.48
N VAL A 432 -16.99 2.42 -3.32
CA VAL A 432 -16.70 2.86 -4.70
C VAL A 432 -17.96 2.77 -5.55
N SER A 433 -18.79 1.73 -5.37
CA SER A 433 -20.08 1.61 -6.05
C SER A 433 -21.05 2.75 -5.70
N GLU A 434 -21.06 3.20 -4.45
CA GLU A 434 -21.80 4.39 -4.03
C GLU A 434 -21.27 5.66 -4.70
N ALA A 435 -19.95 5.83 -4.80
CA ALA A 435 -19.35 6.94 -5.53
C ALA A 435 -19.72 6.91 -7.03
N LEU A 436 -19.67 5.72 -7.67
CA LEU A 436 -20.11 5.54 -9.07
C LEU A 436 -21.58 5.93 -9.27
N ARG A 437 -22.45 5.66 -8.28
CA ARG A 437 -23.87 6.06 -8.33
C ARG A 437 -24.04 7.57 -8.36
N ARG A 438 -23.17 8.33 -7.68
CA ARG A 438 -23.19 9.80 -7.69
C ARG A 438 -22.69 10.37 -9.01
N GLY A 439 -21.81 9.65 -9.69
CA GLY A 439 -21.30 10.00 -11.02
C GLY A 439 -19.87 9.54 -11.22
N PHE A 440 -19.54 9.28 -12.48
CA PHE A 440 -18.18 8.92 -12.91
C PHE A 440 -17.95 9.35 -14.35
N ASN A 441 -16.68 9.44 -14.73
CA ASN A 441 -16.27 9.73 -16.10
C ASN A 441 -15.31 8.65 -16.57
N ILE A 442 -15.44 8.24 -17.83
CA ILE A 442 -14.49 7.36 -18.49
C ILE A 442 -13.79 8.16 -19.58
N PHE A 443 -12.48 8.27 -19.46
CA PHE A 443 -11.63 8.94 -20.44
C PHE A 443 -10.77 7.92 -21.17
N VAL A 444 -10.50 8.20 -22.45
CA VAL A 444 -9.60 7.43 -23.30
C VAL A 444 -8.47 8.33 -23.75
N ASP A 445 -7.24 7.85 -23.61
CA ASP A 445 -6.03 8.51 -24.11
C ASP A 445 -5.99 10.01 -23.76
N GLY A 446 -5.92 10.91 -24.74
CA GLY A 446 -5.88 12.37 -24.56
C GLY A 446 -7.11 13.00 -23.90
N GLU A 447 -8.25 12.31 -23.81
CA GLU A 447 -9.46 12.85 -23.15
C GLU A 447 -9.22 13.21 -21.66
N ILE A 448 -8.16 12.68 -21.04
CA ILE A 448 -7.79 12.96 -19.64
C ILE A 448 -7.03 14.30 -19.45
N ILE A 449 -6.57 14.94 -20.52
CA ILE A 449 -5.70 16.13 -20.47
C ILE A 449 -6.28 17.31 -19.69
N PRO A 450 -7.59 17.62 -19.74
CA PRO A 450 -8.16 18.68 -18.91
C PRO A 450 -7.93 18.42 -17.41
N PHE A 451 -8.15 17.19 -16.94
CA PHE A 451 -7.89 16.82 -15.55
C PHE A 451 -6.39 16.84 -15.20
N TYR A 452 -5.55 16.43 -16.16
CA TYR A 452 -4.09 16.53 -16.03
C TYR A 452 -3.62 17.97 -15.81
N ARG A 453 -4.20 18.93 -16.53
CA ARG A 453 -3.87 20.36 -16.41
C ARG A 453 -4.22 20.94 -15.05
N GLU A 454 -5.36 20.54 -14.49
CA GLU A 454 -5.88 21.06 -13.23
C GLU A 454 -5.26 20.41 -11.99
N ASN A 455 -4.75 19.18 -12.11
CA ASN A 455 -4.25 18.42 -10.96
C ASN A 455 -2.78 18.01 -11.11
N VAL A 456 -1.88 18.82 -10.51
CA VAL A 456 -0.43 18.61 -10.54
C VAL A 456 -0.02 17.24 -9.98
N SER A 457 -0.69 16.76 -8.93
CA SER A 457 -0.33 15.47 -8.31
C SER A 457 -0.75 14.27 -9.16
N PHE A 458 -1.88 14.37 -9.86
CA PHE A 458 -2.25 13.40 -10.90
C PHE A 458 -1.31 13.48 -12.10
N ALA A 459 -0.88 14.68 -12.49
CA ALA A 459 0.06 14.87 -13.58
C ALA A 459 1.40 14.16 -13.32
N SER A 460 1.95 14.32 -12.10
CA SER A 460 3.15 13.59 -11.67
C SER A 460 2.95 12.08 -11.70
N PHE A 461 1.80 11.59 -11.23
CA PHE A 461 1.47 10.16 -11.25
C PHE A 461 1.40 9.61 -12.69
N LEU A 462 0.70 10.30 -13.59
CA LEU A 462 0.55 9.86 -14.98
C LEU A 462 1.91 9.86 -15.69
N ALA A 463 2.72 10.91 -15.51
CA ALA A 463 4.08 10.96 -16.06
C ALA A 463 4.95 9.79 -15.56
N GLU A 464 4.85 9.43 -14.29
CA GLU A 464 5.55 8.27 -13.73
C GLU A 464 5.05 6.95 -14.33
N PHE A 465 3.73 6.78 -14.40
CA PHE A 465 3.10 5.60 -14.96
C PHE A 465 3.49 5.36 -16.42
N LEU A 466 3.48 6.42 -17.25
CA LEU A 466 3.84 6.34 -18.66
C LEU A 466 5.32 6.04 -18.87
N ARG A 467 6.19 6.60 -18.03
CA ARG A 467 7.63 6.33 -18.08
C ARG A 467 7.93 4.85 -17.87
N GLY A 468 7.21 4.18 -16.98
CA GLY A 468 7.30 2.73 -16.76
C GLY A 468 8.65 2.23 -16.20
N LYS A 469 9.58 3.14 -15.89
CA LYS A 469 10.89 2.85 -15.31
C LYS A 469 10.94 3.39 -13.87
N PRO A 470 11.36 2.57 -12.88
CA PRO A 470 11.61 3.06 -11.53
C PRO A 470 12.65 4.18 -11.52
N SER A 471 12.34 5.32 -10.88
CA SER A 471 13.20 6.52 -10.88
C SER A 471 14.58 6.29 -10.23
N TRP A 472 14.71 5.28 -9.37
CA TRP A 472 15.98 4.90 -8.74
C TRP A 472 16.93 4.12 -9.68
N LEU A 473 16.50 3.79 -10.91
CA LEU A 473 17.33 3.19 -11.98
C LEU A 473 17.89 4.21 -12.98
N GLU A 474 17.62 5.50 -12.80
CA GLU A 474 18.07 6.56 -13.73
C GLU A 474 19.50 7.00 -13.53
#